data_AF-K1RZ42-F1
#
_entry.id   AF-K1RZ42-F1
#
_cell.length_a   1.000
_cell.length_b   1.000
_cell.length_c   1.000
_cell.angle_alpha   90.00
_cell.angle_beta   90.00
_cell.angle_gamma   90.00
#
_symmetry.space_group_name_H-M   'P 1'
#
loop_
_entity.id
_entity.type
_entity.pdbx_description
1 polymer ?
#
loop_
_entity_poly.entity_id
_entity_poly.type
_entity_poly.pdbx_seq_one_letter_code
_entity_poly.pdbx_strand_id
1 'polypeptide(L)'
;MELAKTDLATLPESERNILTLAGARLLMATAAPHTFEAVTAVFECAGQSFIARGKTVLSDGWKEIDRRYRAALKNKPETDDADSDTEKTLPPFTEGQTFENPTAKVTEHDTTPPKPHNEASLLSAMERAGSEDTDPDAERKGLGTPATRAAVIEKLVKGGFVERKGKQLLPTKDGINLVCVLPDTLTSPQLTAEWENNLTQIAKGKADPAAFMEGIEDMARELVKTYPFLSDDKAQMFKPEREALGSCPRCGSPVYEGKKNYYCSNKECSFTMWKNDRFFEERKVTFTPKIAAALLQSGKVNVKKLYSPKTGKTYDGTIVLADTGGKYVNYRI
;
A
#
# COMPACT_ATOMS: atom_id res chain seq x y z
N MET A 1 20.11 34.27 15.45
CA MET A 1 19.52 32.97 15.05
C MET A 1 20.41 32.35 13.98
N GLU A 2 20.87 31.12 14.18
CA GLU A 2 21.73 30.41 13.21
C GLU A 2 21.06 30.26 11.83
N LEU A 3 19.73 30.05 11.78
CA LEU A 3 18.93 30.02 10.55
C LEU A 3 19.06 31.27 9.67
N ALA A 4 19.23 32.46 10.27
CA ALA A 4 19.36 33.71 9.51
C ALA A 4 20.74 33.87 8.87
N LYS A 5 21.72 33.04 9.25
CA LYS A 5 23.08 33.03 8.72
C LYS A 5 23.31 31.92 7.69
N THR A 6 22.32 31.03 7.51
CA THR A 6 22.42 29.87 6.62
C THR A 6 21.66 30.12 5.33
N ASP A 7 22.30 29.88 4.19
CA ASP A 7 21.60 29.87 2.90
C ASP A 7 20.78 28.59 2.75
N LEU A 8 19.47 28.69 3.00
CA LEU A 8 18.52 27.58 2.90
C LEU A 8 18.36 27.04 1.47
N ALA A 9 18.80 27.78 0.44
CA ALA A 9 18.79 27.31 -0.94
C ALA A 9 19.82 26.19 -1.18
N THR A 10 20.85 26.10 -0.34
CA THR A 10 21.89 25.05 -0.44
C THR A 10 21.42 23.68 0.05
N LEU A 11 20.31 23.62 0.79
CA LEU A 11 19.77 22.35 1.29
C LEU A 11 19.19 21.50 0.15
N PRO A 12 19.37 20.16 0.20
CA PRO A 12 18.61 19.22 -0.62
C PRO A 12 17.10 19.49 -0.53
N GLU A 13 16.39 19.25 -1.62
CA GLU A 13 14.94 19.55 -1.68
C GLU A 13 14.15 18.84 -0.58
N SER A 14 14.47 17.59 -0.26
CA SER A 14 13.84 16.82 0.82
C SER A 14 14.03 17.48 2.20
N GLU A 15 15.26 17.83 2.55
CA GLU A 15 15.60 18.47 3.83
C GLU A 15 14.96 19.85 3.95
N ARG A 16 15.01 20.65 2.88
CA ARG A 16 14.36 21.96 2.83
C ARG A 16 12.85 21.85 3.02
N ASN A 17 12.21 20.84 2.42
CA ASN A 17 10.78 20.61 2.57
C ASN A 17 10.40 20.25 4.01
N ILE A 18 11.17 19.37 4.66
CA ILE A 18 10.97 19.01 6.08
C ILE A 18 11.21 20.21 7.00
N LEU A 19 12.28 20.98 6.78
CA LEU A 19 12.57 22.18 7.56
C LEU A 19 11.45 23.22 7.42
N THR A 20 10.96 23.43 6.20
CA THR A 20 9.86 24.37 5.92
C THR A 20 8.57 23.91 6.60
N LEU A 21 8.25 22.61 6.53
CA LEU A 21 7.10 22.04 7.24
C LEU A 21 7.21 22.25 8.76
N ALA A 22 8.34 21.92 9.36
CA ALA A 22 8.57 22.07 10.79
C ALA A 22 8.48 23.54 11.23
N GLY A 23 9.12 24.44 10.49
CA GLY A 23 9.06 25.88 10.74
C GLY A 23 7.63 26.44 10.61
N ALA A 24 6.91 26.07 9.56
CA ALA A 24 5.52 26.49 9.37
C ALA A 24 4.63 25.99 10.52
N ARG A 25 4.78 24.73 10.96
CA ARG A 25 4.04 24.17 12.09
C ARG A 25 4.36 24.89 13.41
N LEU A 26 5.63 25.26 13.64
CA LEU A 26 6.01 26.05 14.82
C LEU A 26 5.39 27.45 14.82
N LEU A 27 5.37 28.11 13.66
CA LEU A 27 4.70 29.40 13.50
C LEU A 27 3.19 29.28 13.74
N MET A 28 2.54 28.24 13.22
CA MET A 28 1.12 27.96 13.48
C MET A 28 0.85 27.72 14.98
N ALA A 29 1.72 26.98 15.67
CA ALA A 29 1.56 26.66 17.09
C ALA A 29 1.65 27.89 18.01
N THR A 30 2.34 28.94 17.58
CA THR A 30 2.51 30.19 18.35
C THR A 30 1.63 31.34 17.83
N ALA A 31 0.90 31.14 16.74
CA ALA A 31 -0.02 32.12 16.17
C ALA A 31 -1.32 32.22 16.99
N ALA A 32 -2.09 33.29 16.72
CA ALA A 32 -3.42 33.45 17.30
C ALA A 32 -4.34 32.26 16.91
N PRO A 33 -5.24 31.84 17.81
CA PRO A 33 -6.19 30.77 17.50
C PRO A 33 -7.12 31.17 16.34
N HIS A 34 -7.48 30.19 15.52
CA HIS A 34 -8.57 30.35 14.55
C HIS A 34 -9.90 30.37 15.30
N THR A 35 -10.66 31.46 15.19
CA THR A 35 -11.96 31.60 15.85
C THR A 35 -13.07 31.74 14.83
N PHE A 36 -14.20 31.12 15.12
CA PHE A 36 -15.38 31.11 14.27
C PHE A 36 -16.65 31.04 15.11
N GLU A 37 -17.73 31.55 14.54
CA GLU A 37 -19.08 31.33 15.03
C GLU A 37 -19.67 30.10 14.33
N ALA A 38 -20.17 29.16 15.11
CA ALA A 38 -20.87 27.98 14.59
C ALA A 38 -22.37 28.15 14.82
N VAL A 39 -23.14 28.12 13.73
CA VAL A 39 -24.60 28.24 13.77
C VAL A 39 -25.22 26.89 13.45
N THR A 40 -26.11 26.42 14.31
CA THR A 40 -26.98 25.27 14.05
C THR A 40 -28.43 25.75 14.06
N ALA A 41 -29.07 25.76 12.91
CA ALA A 41 -30.48 26.11 12.77
C ALA A 41 -31.30 24.83 12.58
N VAL A 42 -32.36 24.68 13.37
CA VAL A 42 -33.31 23.58 13.28
C VAL A 42 -34.59 24.11 12.67
N PHE A 43 -35.05 23.47 11.60
CA PHE A 43 -36.28 23.81 10.90
C PHE A 43 -37.27 22.67 11.04
N GLU A 44 -38.56 23.00 11.12
CA GLU A 44 -39.64 22.04 11.06
C GLU A 44 -40.40 22.22 9.75
N CYS A 45 -40.61 21.13 9.01
CA CYS A 45 -41.43 21.11 7.81
C CYS A 45 -42.26 19.84 7.79
N ALA A 46 -43.59 19.97 7.72
CA ALA A 46 -44.54 18.84 7.74
C ALA A 46 -44.32 17.87 8.93
N GLY A 47 -43.98 18.40 10.12
CA GLY A 47 -43.72 17.61 11.33
C GLY A 47 -42.38 16.86 11.34
N GLN A 48 -41.48 17.15 10.39
CA GLN A 48 -40.12 16.59 10.32
C GLN A 48 -39.08 17.67 10.59
N SER A 49 -38.02 17.30 11.31
CA SER A 49 -36.93 18.21 11.66
C SER A 49 -35.78 18.14 10.65
N PHE A 50 -35.33 19.31 10.20
CA PHE A 50 -34.19 19.49 9.31
C PHE A 50 -33.15 20.36 10.00
N ILE A 51 -31.86 20.08 9.76
CA ILE A 51 -30.75 20.80 10.39
C ILE A 51 -29.91 21.47 9.31
N ALA A 52 -29.69 22.77 9.43
CA ALA A 52 -28.64 23.48 8.70
C ALA A 52 -27.52 23.83 9.68
N ARG A 53 -26.27 23.54 9.29
CA ARG A 53 -25.07 23.94 10.02
C ARG A 53 -24.26 24.91 9.18
N GLY A 54 -23.69 25.91 9.84
CA GLY A 54 -22.84 26.90 9.19
C GLY A 54 -21.75 27.39 10.10
N LYS A 55 -20.72 27.96 9.46
CA LYS A 55 -19.56 28.52 10.12
C LYS A 55 -19.23 29.88 9.53
N THR A 56 -19.02 30.85 10.40
CA THR A 56 -18.55 32.19 10.04
C THR A 56 -17.21 32.41 10.70
N VAL A 57 -16.15 32.55 9.90
CA VAL A 57 -14.80 32.79 10.43
C VAL A 57 -14.74 34.21 11.00
N LEU A 58 -14.39 34.33 12.29
CA LEU A 58 -14.19 35.61 12.97
C LEU A 58 -12.72 36.04 12.90
N SER A 59 -11.79 35.06 13.01
CA SER A 59 -10.35 35.26 12.86
C SER A 59 -9.72 34.02 12.23
N ASP A 60 -8.96 34.21 11.16
CA ASP A 60 -8.22 33.11 10.53
C ASP A 60 -7.15 32.52 11.46
N GLY A 61 -6.48 33.34 12.27
CA GLY A 61 -5.42 32.88 13.17
C GLY A 61 -4.35 32.06 12.44
N TRP A 62 -3.96 30.92 13.01
CA TRP A 62 -3.00 29.99 12.40
C TRP A 62 -3.41 29.45 11.02
N LYS A 63 -4.72 29.42 10.68
CA LYS A 63 -5.18 28.93 9.36
C LYS A 63 -4.68 29.81 8.20
N GLU A 64 -4.40 31.10 8.43
CA GLU A 64 -3.80 31.96 7.40
C GLU A 64 -2.37 31.52 7.05
N ILE A 65 -1.59 31.12 8.06
CA ILE A 65 -0.23 30.60 7.86
C ILE A 65 -0.29 29.26 7.11
N ASP A 66 -1.22 28.38 7.48
CA ASP A 66 -1.45 27.10 6.79
C ASP A 66 -1.84 27.30 5.32
N ARG A 67 -2.74 28.25 5.04
CA ARG A 67 -3.15 28.62 3.67
C ARG A 67 -1.96 29.06 2.82
N ARG A 68 -1.11 29.95 3.35
CA ARG A 68 0.11 30.42 2.67
C ARG A 68 1.12 29.31 2.45
N TYR A 69 1.34 28.48 3.46
CA TYR A 69 2.24 27.31 3.35
C TYR A 69 1.78 26.35 2.25
N ARG A 70 0.49 25.97 2.26
CA ARG A 70 -0.09 25.09 1.24
C ARG A 70 -0.05 25.69 -0.16
N ALA A 71 -0.26 27.00 -0.30
CA ALA A 71 -0.16 27.69 -1.59
C ALA A 71 1.25 27.65 -2.19
N ALA A 72 2.29 27.54 -1.35
CA ALA A 72 3.69 27.44 -1.78
C ALA A 72 4.11 26.01 -2.17
N LEU A 73 3.29 24.98 -1.92
CA LEU A 73 3.61 23.59 -2.26
C LEU A 73 3.38 23.33 -3.76
N LYS A 74 4.38 22.73 -4.43
CA LYS A 74 4.28 22.31 -5.84
C LYS A 74 3.16 21.31 -6.09
N ASN A 75 2.90 20.43 -5.12
CA ASN A 75 1.79 19.48 -5.12
C ASN A 75 0.82 19.88 -4.02
N LYS A 76 -0.36 20.37 -4.41
CA LYS A 76 -1.41 20.69 -3.45
C LYS A 76 -1.87 19.36 -2.81
N PRO A 77 -1.78 19.20 -1.48
CA PRO A 77 -2.40 18.05 -0.82
C PRO A 77 -3.90 18.05 -1.13
N GLU A 78 -4.49 16.86 -1.30
CA GLU A 78 -5.95 16.75 -1.32
C GLU A 78 -6.47 17.40 -0.04
N THR A 79 -7.46 18.26 -0.18
CA THR A 79 -8.20 18.80 0.96
C THR A 79 -8.80 17.63 1.72
N ASP A 80 -8.57 17.55 3.03
CA ASP A 80 -9.37 16.65 3.86
C ASP A 80 -10.83 17.10 3.68
N ASP A 81 -11.64 16.27 3.02
CA ASP A 81 -13.05 16.54 2.69
C ASP A 81 -13.92 16.82 3.95
N ALA A 82 -13.38 16.58 5.15
CA ALA A 82 -14.05 16.72 6.43
C ALA A 82 -14.46 18.16 6.81
N ASP A 83 -13.83 19.21 6.25
CA ASP A 83 -14.17 20.61 6.57
C ASP A 83 -15.18 21.21 5.55
N SER A 84 -15.45 20.55 4.41
CA SER A 84 -16.18 21.14 3.28
C SER A 84 -17.68 21.38 3.54
N ASP A 85 -18.32 20.56 4.39
CA ASP A 85 -19.75 20.70 4.68
C ASP A 85 -20.06 21.75 5.77
N THR A 86 -19.04 22.21 6.50
CA THR A 86 -19.20 23.21 7.56
C THR A 86 -18.70 24.61 7.20
N GLU A 87 -17.95 24.80 6.11
CA GLU A 87 -17.43 26.12 5.72
C GLU A 87 -18.47 27.07 5.10
N LYS A 88 -19.74 26.65 4.97
CA LYS A 88 -20.79 27.53 4.46
C LYS A 88 -21.24 28.50 5.56
N THR A 89 -21.10 29.79 5.31
CA THR A 89 -21.74 30.83 6.11
C THR A 89 -23.24 30.76 5.89
N LEU A 90 -23.99 30.58 6.97
CA LEU A 90 -25.45 30.63 6.92
C LEU A 90 -25.93 32.09 6.93
N PRO A 91 -27.05 32.41 6.26
CA PRO A 91 -27.69 33.70 6.42
C PRO A 91 -28.19 33.88 7.87
N PRO A 92 -28.38 35.12 8.33
CA PRO A 92 -28.95 35.36 9.65
C PRO A 92 -30.39 34.83 9.72
N PHE A 93 -30.71 34.17 10.83
CA PHE A 93 -32.05 33.67 11.14
C PHE A 93 -32.60 34.34 12.40
N THR A 94 -33.92 34.32 12.55
CA THR A 94 -34.61 34.71 13.79
C THR A 94 -35.50 33.57 14.27
N GLU A 95 -35.63 33.41 15.59
CA GLU A 95 -36.54 32.40 16.15
C GLU A 95 -37.99 32.70 15.74
N GLY A 96 -38.70 31.65 15.30
CA GLY A 96 -40.06 31.79 14.75
C GLY A 96 -40.13 32.26 13.30
N GLN A 97 -39.00 32.46 12.62
CA GLN A 97 -38.97 32.77 11.20
C GLN A 97 -39.58 31.62 10.38
N THR A 98 -40.49 31.96 9.47
CA THR A 98 -41.16 31.01 8.57
C THR A 98 -40.68 31.20 7.14
N PHE A 99 -40.65 30.12 6.39
CA PHE A 99 -40.25 30.10 4.99
C PHE A 99 -41.35 29.41 4.17
N GLU A 100 -41.82 30.08 3.13
CA GLU A 100 -42.87 29.54 2.26
C GLU A 100 -42.27 28.70 1.13
N ASN A 101 -42.94 27.59 0.80
CA ASN A 101 -42.65 26.73 -0.36
C ASN A 101 -41.18 26.26 -0.47
N PRO A 102 -40.62 25.55 0.52
CA PRO A 102 -39.28 24.99 0.41
C PRO A 102 -39.20 24.00 -0.76
N THR A 103 -38.17 24.12 -1.60
CA THR A 103 -37.90 23.16 -2.67
C THR A 103 -37.29 21.90 -2.09
N ALA A 104 -37.87 20.74 -2.39
CA ALA A 104 -37.30 19.44 -2.03
C ALA A 104 -36.66 18.77 -3.26
N LYS A 105 -35.49 18.16 -3.07
CA LYS A 105 -34.82 17.34 -4.08
C LYS A 105 -34.43 16.01 -3.46
N VAL A 106 -34.81 14.91 -4.11
CA VAL A 106 -34.31 13.57 -3.76
C VAL A 106 -32.93 13.42 -4.40
N THR A 107 -31.95 13.03 -3.61
CA THR A 107 -30.60 12.70 -4.09
C THR A 107 -30.33 11.22 -3.86
N GLU A 108 -29.79 10.57 -4.88
CA GLU A 108 -29.36 9.17 -4.80
C GLU A 108 -27.85 9.13 -4.54
N HIS A 109 -27.44 8.25 -3.64
CA HIS A 109 -26.06 8.07 -3.23
C HIS A 109 -25.75 6.58 -3.12
N ASP A 110 -24.55 6.20 -3.55
CA ASP A 110 -24.05 4.83 -3.43
C ASP A 110 -23.03 4.73 -2.28
N THR A 111 -23.04 3.60 -1.57
CA THR A 111 -21.98 3.29 -0.61
C THR A 111 -20.71 2.88 -1.36
N THR A 112 -19.57 3.45 -0.99
CA THR A 112 -18.27 3.05 -1.53
C THR A 112 -17.54 2.14 -0.55
N PRO A 113 -16.82 1.09 -1.02
CA PRO A 113 -15.97 0.29 -0.16
C PRO A 113 -14.84 1.15 0.46
N PRO A 114 -14.28 0.76 1.62
CA PRO A 114 -13.14 1.43 2.20
C PRO A 114 -11.97 1.52 1.21
N LYS A 115 -11.35 2.70 1.13
CA LYS A 115 -10.16 2.88 0.28
C LYS A 115 -9.00 2.06 0.83
N PRO A 116 -8.19 1.40 -0.02
CA PRO A 116 -6.96 0.78 0.40
C PRO A 116 -6.04 1.78 1.10
N HIS A 117 -5.27 1.30 2.08
CA HIS A 117 -4.33 2.15 2.79
C HIS A 117 -3.24 2.69 1.85
N ASN A 118 -2.86 3.95 2.03
CA ASN A 118 -1.56 4.49 1.64
C ASN A 118 -0.63 4.56 2.86
N GLU A 119 0.63 4.96 2.69
CA GLU A 119 1.61 5.04 3.79
C GLU A 119 1.12 5.89 4.96
N ALA A 120 0.58 7.08 4.70
CA ALA A 120 0.08 7.97 5.74
C ALA A 120 -1.10 7.34 6.51
N SER A 121 -2.10 6.81 5.79
CA SER A 121 -3.27 6.19 6.41
C SER A 121 -2.92 4.91 7.18
N LEU A 122 -1.91 4.15 6.75
CA LEU A 122 -1.44 2.98 7.47
C LEU A 122 -0.68 3.38 8.73
N LEU A 123 0.18 4.40 8.67
CA LEU A 123 0.85 4.95 9.86
C LEU A 123 -0.17 5.45 10.89
N SER A 124 -1.19 6.19 10.45
CA SER A 124 -2.29 6.64 11.32
C SER A 124 -3.17 5.50 11.83
N ALA A 125 -3.27 4.38 11.11
CA ALA A 125 -3.93 3.18 11.61
C ALA A 125 -3.08 2.48 12.67
N MET A 126 -1.76 2.35 12.44
CA MET A 126 -0.82 1.80 13.43
C MET A 126 -0.81 2.63 14.72
N GLU A 127 -0.94 3.95 14.63
CA GLU A 127 -1.04 4.85 15.79
C GLU A 127 -2.25 4.59 16.70
N ARG A 128 -3.37 4.14 16.13
CA ARG A 128 -4.65 3.97 16.83
C ARG A 128 -5.02 2.52 17.10
N ALA A 129 -4.35 1.57 16.44
CA ALA A 129 -4.65 0.15 16.57
C ALA A 129 -4.51 -0.31 18.04
N GLY A 130 -5.62 -0.76 18.64
CA GLY A 130 -5.65 -1.21 20.05
C GLY A 130 -5.51 -0.09 21.09
N SER A 131 -5.46 1.19 20.69
CA SER A 131 -5.25 2.29 21.64
C SER A 131 -6.42 2.50 22.60
N GLU A 132 -7.63 2.09 22.21
CA GLU A 132 -8.84 2.14 23.04
C GLU A 132 -8.79 1.15 24.21
N ASP A 133 -8.08 0.02 24.02
CA ASP A 133 -7.90 -1.03 25.02
C ASP A 133 -6.61 -0.84 25.85
N THR A 134 -5.85 0.23 25.58
CA THR A 134 -4.58 0.53 26.26
C THR A 134 -4.80 1.49 27.43
N ASP A 135 -4.14 1.24 28.57
CA ASP A 135 -4.15 2.07 29.79
C ASP A 135 -3.89 3.54 29.41
N PRO A 136 -4.71 4.49 29.89
CA PRO A 136 -4.51 5.91 29.64
C PRO A 136 -3.10 6.39 29.95
N ASP A 137 -2.47 5.83 30.99
CA ASP A 137 -1.14 6.16 31.48
C ASP A 137 -0.02 5.38 30.76
N ALA A 138 -0.35 4.50 29.80
CA ALA A 138 0.66 3.78 29.05
C ALA A 138 1.53 4.75 28.25
N GLU A 139 2.84 4.56 28.32
CA GLU A 139 3.83 5.37 27.60
C GLU A 139 3.61 5.27 26.08
N ARG A 140 3.11 4.14 25.62
CA ARG A 140 2.94 3.81 24.20
C ARG A 140 1.53 3.33 23.94
N LYS A 141 0.96 3.83 22.84
CA LYS A 141 -0.33 3.42 22.31
C LYS A 141 -0.19 3.17 20.82
N GLY A 142 -0.98 2.23 20.32
CA GLY A 142 -0.85 1.77 18.95
C GLY A 142 0.25 0.71 18.78
N LEU A 143 0.41 0.27 17.53
CA LEU A 143 1.44 -0.66 17.12
C LEU A 143 2.77 0.07 16.86
N GLY A 144 3.78 -0.32 17.63
CA GLY A 144 5.14 0.22 17.52
C GLY A 144 5.24 1.70 17.91
N THR A 145 6.42 2.27 17.71
CA THR A 145 6.72 3.67 18.06
C THR A 145 6.87 4.52 16.79
N PRO A 146 6.76 5.85 16.86
CA PRO A 146 6.96 6.72 15.70
C PRO A 146 8.27 6.44 14.95
N ALA A 147 9.34 6.04 15.66
CA ALA A 147 10.63 5.72 15.08
C ALA A 147 10.69 4.38 14.33
N THR A 148 9.78 3.43 14.60
CA THR A 148 9.85 2.07 14.04
C THR A 148 8.79 1.77 13.00
N ARG A 149 7.65 2.48 12.99
CA ARG A 149 6.52 2.19 12.09
C ARG A 149 6.89 2.21 10.61
N ALA A 150 7.57 3.27 10.15
CA ALA A 150 8.01 3.37 8.75
C ALA A 150 8.95 2.22 8.37
N ALA A 151 9.86 1.84 9.28
CA ALA A 151 10.78 0.72 9.04
C ALA A 151 10.06 -0.64 8.98
N VAL A 152 8.97 -0.82 9.74
CA VAL A 152 8.12 -2.03 9.67
C VAL A 152 7.42 -2.11 8.32
N ILE A 153 6.83 -1.02 7.83
CA ILE A 153 6.21 -0.96 6.49
C ILE A 153 7.24 -1.32 5.41
N GLU A 154 8.44 -0.75 5.48
CA GLU A 154 9.53 -1.09 4.55
C GLU A 154 9.93 -2.56 4.62
N LYS A 155 9.94 -3.18 5.80
CA LYS A 155 10.21 -4.61 5.95
C LYS A 155 9.13 -5.46 5.31
N LEU A 156 7.85 -5.10 5.45
CA LEU A 156 6.74 -5.81 4.81
C LEU A 156 6.84 -5.75 3.28
N VAL A 157 7.22 -4.59 2.74
CA VAL A 157 7.42 -4.42 1.29
C VAL A 157 8.64 -5.20 0.80
N LYS A 158 9.78 -5.08 1.48
CA LYS A 158 11.01 -5.83 1.14
C LYS A 158 10.83 -7.34 1.27
N GLY A 159 10.01 -7.78 2.22
CA GLY A 159 9.63 -9.18 2.42
C GLY A 159 8.65 -9.71 1.38
N GLY A 160 8.10 -8.85 0.52
CA GLY A 160 7.16 -9.25 -0.54
C GLY A 160 5.74 -9.51 -0.05
N PHE A 161 5.38 -9.10 1.17
CA PHE A 161 4.02 -9.26 1.73
C PHE A 161 3.08 -8.11 1.36
N VAL A 162 3.65 -6.95 1.04
CA VAL A 162 2.93 -5.75 0.63
C VAL A 162 3.59 -5.18 -0.63
N GLU A 163 2.81 -4.68 -1.57
CA GLU A 163 3.29 -3.98 -2.76
C GLU A 163 2.77 -2.55 -2.84
N ARG A 164 3.53 -1.69 -3.50
CA ARG A 164 3.16 -0.30 -3.79
C ARG A 164 2.53 -0.21 -5.17
N LYS A 165 1.22 0.07 -5.23
CA LYS A 165 0.50 0.33 -6.47
C LYS A 165 0.09 1.80 -6.54
N GLY A 166 0.91 2.61 -7.19
CA GLY A 166 0.76 4.06 -7.13
C GLY A 166 1.00 4.56 -5.71
N LYS A 167 0.01 5.26 -5.13
CA LYS A 167 0.06 5.73 -3.73
C LYS A 167 -0.45 4.69 -2.72
N GLN A 168 -1.02 3.58 -3.18
CA GLN A 168 -1.65 2.57 -2.32
C GLN A 168 -0.68 1.46 -1.95
N LEU A 169 -0.86 0.93 -0.75
CA LEU A 169 -0.24 -0.28 -0.24
C LEU A 169 -1.28 -1.40 -0.33
N LEU A 170 -0.96 -2.45 -1.08
CA LEU A 170 -1.83 -3.61 -1.27
C LEU A 170 -1.13 -4.86 -0.75
N PRO A 171 -1.83 -5.76 -0.05
CA PRO A 171 -1.24 -7.03 0.34
C PRO A 171 -1.02 -7.88 -0.92
N THR A 172 0.12 -8.55 -0.98
CA THR A 172 0.39 -9.53 -2.04
C THR A 172 -0.31 -10.85 -1.71
N LYS A 173 -0.30 -11.80 -2.66
CA LYS A 173 -0.79 -13.17 -2.40
C LYS A 173 -0.11 -13.79 -1.18
N ASP A 174 1.21 -13.67 -1.07
CA ASP A 174 1.97 -14.20 0.06
C ASP A 174 1.63 -13.47 1.37
N GLY A 175 1.37 -12.16 1.32
CA GLY A 175 0.91 -11.39 2.49
C GLY A 175 -0.46 -11.86 2.99
N ILE A 176 -1.41 -12.08 2.09
CA ILE A 176 -2.74 -12.61 2.41
C ILE A 176 -2.61 -14.02 3.01
N ASN A 177 -1.85 -14.90 2.35
CA ASN A 177 -1.62 -16.26 2.81
C ASN A 177 -0.98 -16.32 4.20
N LEU A 178 0.00 -15.44 4.46
CA LEU A 178 0.64 -15.35 5.77
C LEU A 178 -0.39 -15.03 6.86
N VAL A 179 -1.25 -14.03 6.65
CA VAL A 179 -2.30 -13.67 7.62
C VAL A 179 -3.29 -14.82 7.83
N CYS A 180 -3.67 -15.55 6.78
CA CYS A 180 -4.58 -16.70 6.90
C CYS A 180 -3.98 -17.90 7.64
N VAL A 181 -2.65 -17.98 7.73
CA VAL A 181 -1.94 -19.11 8.34
C VAL A 181 -1.56 -18.82 9.79
N LEU A 182 -1.29 -17.56 10.12
CA LEU A 182 -0.99 -17.12 11.47
C LEU A 182 -2.22 -17.23 12.38
N PRO A 183 -2.03 -17.53 13.68
CA PRO A 183 -3.12 -17.50 14.65
C PRO A 183 -3.61 -16.07 14.89
N ASP A 184 -4.91 -15.93 15.17
CA ASP A 184 -5.57 -14.64 15.42
C ASP A 184 -4.88 -13.81 16.51
N THR A 185 -4.34 -14.48 17.54
CA THR A 185 -3.63 -13.82 18.64
C THR A 185 -2.40 -13.03 18.18
N LEU A 186 -1.71 -13.48 17.11
CA LEU A 186 -0.52 -12.82 16.57
C LEU A 186 -0.84 -11.75 15.51
N THR A 187 -2.04 -11.77 14.94
CA THR A 187 -2.50 -10.80 13.93
C THR A 187 -3.38 -9.70 14.53
N SER A 188 -3.69 -9.82 15.81
CA SER A 188 -4.55 -8.93 16.59
C SER A 188 -3.73 -7.84 17.31
N PRO A 189 -4.08 -6.54 17.18
CA PRO A 189 -3.42 -5.48 17.93
C PRO A 189 -3.68 -5.53 19.44
N GLN A 190 -4.71 -6.26 19.88
CA GLN A 190 -5.06 -6.40 21.30
C GLN A 190 -3.91 -6.98 22.12
N LEU A 191 -3.16 -7.96 21.59
CA LEU A 191 -2.00 -8.54 22.29
C LEU A 191 -0.94 -7.47 22.61
N THR A 192 -0.75 -6.49 21.70
CA THR A 192 0.18 -5.38 21.95
C THR A 192 -0.34 -4.46 23.04
N ALA A 193 -1.65 -4.16 23.06
CA ALA A 193 -2.26 -3.36 24.10
C ALA A 193 -2.12 -4.03 25.49
N GLU A 194 -2.36 -5.35 25.56
CA GLU A 194 -2.19 -6.14 26.80
C GLU A 194 -0.75 -6.09 27.32
N TRP A 195 0.23 -6.17 26.42
CA TRP A 195 1.65 -6.05 26.80
C TRP A 195 2.01 -4.65 27.30
N GLU A 196 1.58 -3.60 26.59
CA GLU A 196 1.83 -2.22 27.04
C GLU A 196 1.16 -1.92 28.39
N ASN A 197 -0.03 -2.49 28.64
CA ASN A 197 -0.71 -2.40 29.93
C ASN A 197 0.10 -3.09 31.05
N ASN A 198 0.60 -4.31 30.80
CA ASN A 198 1.46 -5.01 31.76
C ASN A 198 2.76 -4.25 32.04
N LEU A 199 3.43 -3.77 30.99
CA LEU A 199 4.64 -2.94 31.13
C LEU A 199 4.36 -1.67 31.95
N THR A 200 3.19 -1.07 31.79
CA THR A 200 2.75 0.07 32.59
C THR A 200 2.57 -0.31 34.07
N GLN A 201 1.99 -1.47 34.37
CA GLN A 201 1.89 -1.94 35.76
C GLN A 201 3.26 -2.26 36.37
N ILE A 202 4.19 -2.83 35.58
CA ILE A 202 5.58 -3.05 36.00
C ILE A 202 6.27 -1.73 36.33
N ALA A 203 6.15 -0.72 35.46
CA ALA A 203 6.73 0.61 35.68
C ALA A 203 6.16 1.28 36.95
N LYS A 204 4.89 1.01 37.27
CA LYS A 204 4.21 1.44 38.51
C LYS A 204 4.55 0.58 39.74
N GLY A 205 5.37 -0.47 39.60
CA GLY A 205 5.73 -1.40 40.67
C GLY A 205 4.60 -2.34 41.12
N LYS A 206 3.57 -2.51 40.28
CA LYS A 206 2.35 -3.28 40.58
C LYS A 206 2.33 -4.70 39.97
N ALA A 207 3.29 -5.01 39.10
CA ALA A 207 3.44 -6.31 38.48
C ALA A 207 4.92 -6.73 38.48
N ASP A 208 5.16 -8.04 38.51
CA ASP A 208 6.50 -8.61 38.53
C ASP A 208 7.07 -8.75 37.10
N PRO A 209 8.24 -8.14 36.80
CA PRO A 209 8.91 -8.33 35.52
C PRO A 209 9.24 -9.78 35.20
N ALA A 210 9.58 -10.60 36.20
CA ALA A 210 9.96 -12.00 35.96
C ALA A 210 8.76 -12.82 35.51
N ALA A 211 7.63 -12.70 36.21
CA ALA A 211 6.37 -13.33 35.82
C ALA A 211 5.89 -12.91 34.42
N PHE A 212 6.07 -11.64 34.04
CA PHE A 212 5.74 -11.17 32.68
C PHE A 212 6.59 -11.87 31.61
N MET A 213 7.90 -11.98 31.83
CA MET A 213 8.79 -12.67 30.91
C MET A 213 8.48 -14.18 30.82
N GLU A 214 8.17 -14.82 31.96
CA GLU A 214 7.74 -16.23 31.99
C GLU A 214 6.48 -16.44 31.15
N GLY A 215 5.49 -15.55 31.26
CA GLY A 215 4.28 -15.62 30.43
C GLY A 215 4.54 -15.49 28.93
N ILE A 216 5.51 -14.64 28.52
CA ILE A 216 5.93 -14.54 27.12
C ILE A 216 6.59 -15.85 26.66
N GLU A 217 7.47 -16.42 27.48
CA GLU A 217 8.13 -17.69 27.16
C GLU A 217 7.12 -18.83 27.01
N ASP A 218 6.15 -18.93 27.92
CA ASP A 218 5.10 -19.94 27.88
C ASP A 218 4.21 -19.79 26.64
N MET A 219 3.82 -18.56 26.31
CA MET A 219 3.08 -18.28 25.07
C MET A 219 3.89 -18.71 23.85
N ALA A 220 5.20 -18.40 23.80
CA ALA A 220 6.06 -18.81 22.69
C ALA A 220 6.21 -20.33 22.60
N ARG A 221 6.38 -21.03 23.72
CA ARG A 221 6.44 -22.50 23.78
C ARG A 221 5.15 -23.12 23.25
N GLU A 222 3.99 -22.61 23.69
CA GLU A 222 2.70 -23.14 23.28
C GLU A 222 2.42 -22.88 21.79
N LEU A 223 2.83 -21.71 21.26
CA LEU A 223 2.75 -21.42 19.83
C LEU A 223 3.58 -22.40 18.99
N VAL A 224 4.83 -22.65 19.38
CA VAL A 224 5.71 -23.61 18.67
C VAL A 224 5.15 -25.04 18.74
N LYS A 225 4.60 -25.43 19.89
CA LYS A 225 4.00 -26.74 20.12
C LYS A 225 2.69 -26.93 19.35
N THR A 226 1.88 -25.88 19.23
CA THR A 226 0.57 -25.90 18.54
C THR A 226 0.73 -25.83 17.02
N TYR A 227 1.73 -25.08 16.55
CA TYR A 227 1.99 -24.87 15.12
C TYR A 227 3.38 -25.40 14.69
N PRO A 228 3.72 -26.69 14.95
CA PRO A 228 5.05 -27.23 14.70
C PRO A 228 5.34 -27.42 13.21
N PHE A 229 4.30 -27.57 12.39
CA PHE A 229 4.39 -27.66 10.93
C PHE A 229 3.15 -27.04 10.30
N LEU A 230 3.32 -26.52 9.09
CA LEU A 230 2.19 -26.18 8.24
C LEU A 230 1.60 -27.48 7.68
N SER A 231 0.28 -27.59 7.65
CA SER A 231 -0.36 -28.66 6.89
C SER A 231 0.02 -28.55 5.40
N ASP A 232 0.02 -29.67 4.68
CA ASP A 232 0.37 -29.69 3.26
C ASP A 232 -0.46 -28.69 2.43
N ASP A 233 -1.75 -28.53 2.77
CA ASP A 233 -2.64 -27.56 2.14
C ASP A 233 -2.18 -26.11 2.38
N LYS A 234 -1.81 -25.77 3.62
CA LYS A 234 -1.28 -24.43 3.95
C LYS A 234 0.09 -24.20 3.32
N ALA A 235 0.94 -25.22 3.26
CA ALA A 235 2.24 -25.15 2.59
C ALA A 235 2.10 -24.93 1.07
N GLN A 236 1.04 -25.46 0.45
CA GLN A 236 0.74 -25.25 -0.97
C GLN A 236 0.36 -23.80 -1.29
N MET A 237 -0.20 -23.04 -0.33
CA MET A 237 -0.58 -21.64 -0.54
C MET A 237 0.61 -20.75 -0.94
N PHE A 238 1.80 -21.03 -0.40
CA PHE A 238 3.03 -20.28 -0.67
C PHE A 238 3.82 -20.79 -1.88
N LYS A 239 3.30 -21.78 -2.63
CA LYS A 239 3.97 -22.20 -3.86
C LYS A 239 3.86 -21.06 -4.87
N PRO A 240 4.97 -20.62 -5.48
CA PRO A 240 4.91 -19.59 -6.50
C PRO A 240 3.98 -20.06 -7.62
N GLU A 241 2.95 -19.28 -7.90
CA GLU A 241 2.09 -19.47 -9.06
C GLU A 241 2.94 -19.21 -10.30
N ARG A 242 3.50 -20.29 -10.85
CA ARG A 242 4.25 -20.18 -12.09
C ARG A 242 3.23 -20.03 -13.20
N GLU A 243 3.18 -18.85 -13.80
CA GLU A 243 2.40 -18.68 -15.02
C GLU A 243 3.00 -19.57 -16.12
N ALA A 244 2.17 -20.46 -16.66
CA ALA A 244 2.55 -21.25 -17.81
C ALA A 244 2.61 -20.34 -19.04
N LEU A 245 3.75 -20.33 -19.73
CA LEU A 245 3.92 -19.58 -20.98
C LEU A 245 3.17 -20.23 -22.15
N GLY A 246 2.82 -21.51 -22.03
CA GLY A 246 2.10 -22.28 -23.03
C GLY A 246 2.28 -23.78 -22.84
N SER A 247 1.73 -24.57 -23.75
CA SER A 247 1.86 -26.03 -23.76
C SER A 247 3.13 -26.49 -24.49
N CYS A 248 3.79 -27.51 -23.96
CA CYS A 248 4.97 -28.10 -24.56
C CYS A 248 4.59 -28.81 -25.88
N PRO A 249 5.26 -28.52 -27.00
CA PRO A 249 4.95 -29.15 -28.29
C PRO A 249 5.29 -30.65 -28.34
N ARG A 250 6.10 -31.16 -27.40
CA ARG A 250 6.49 -32.57 -27.35
C ARG A 250 5.55 -33.46 -26.53
N CYS A 251 4.97 -32.94 -25.45
CA CYS A 251 4.20 -33.74 -24.48
C CYS A 251 2.93 -33.07 -23.95
N GLY A 252 2.60 -31.85 -24.41
CA GLY A 252 1.41 -31.11 -23.98
C GLY A 252 1.48 -30.49 -22.58
N SER A 253 2.46 -30.87 -21.75
CA SER A 253 2.61 -30.33 -20.40
C SER A 253 2.98 -28.84 -20.38
N PRO A 254 2.62 -28.07 -19.34
CA PRO A 254 2.95 -26.65 -19.23
C PRO A 254 4.45 -26.34 -19.34
N VAL A 255 4.79 -25.23 -19.98
CA VAL A 255 6.15 -24.69 -20.04
C VAL A 255 6.26 -23.46 -19.15
N TYR A 256 7.30 -23.41 -18.31
CA TYR A 256 7.54 -22.33 -17.36
C TYR A 256 8.81 -21.55 -17.68
N GLU A 257 8.85 -20.30 -17.23
CA GLU A 257 10.06 -19.47 -17.29
C GLU A 257 11.03 -19.83 -16.16
N GLY A 258 12.28 -20.07 -16.53
CA GLY A 258 13.43 -20.16 -15.63
C GLY A 258 14.39 -18.98 -15.83
N LYS A 259 15.40 -18.91 -14.95
CA LYS A 259 16.41 -17.84 -15.00
C LYS A 259 17.18 -17.81 -16.33
N LYS A 260 17.46 -18.97 -16.92
CA LYS A 260 18.27 -19.11 -18.15
C LYS A 260 17.50 -19.69 -19.35
N ASN A 261 16.33 -20.25 -19.13
CA ASN A 261 15.61 -21.04 -20.14
C ASN A 261 14.10 -21.01 -19.91
N TYR A 262 13.36 -21.54 -20.87
CA TYR A 262 11.95 -21.89 -20.76
C TYR A 262 11.87 -23.42 -20.83
N TYR A 263 11.31 -24.07 -19.82
CA TYR A 263 11.42 -25.53 -19.63
C TYR A 263 10.05 -26.19 -19.42
N CYS A 264 9.93 -27.43 -19.89
CA CYS A 264 8.74 -28.24 -19.69
C CYS A 264 8.60 -28.66 -18.22
N SER A 265 7.36 -28.68 -17.71
CA SER A 265 7.06 -29.13 -16.34
C SER A 265 7.24 -30.63 -16.14
N ASN A 266 7.12 -31.43 -17.20
CA ASN A 266 7.32 -32.88 -17.14
C ASN A 266 8.82 -33.21 -17.13
N LYS A 267 9.29 -33.82 -16.03
CA LYS A 267 10.70 -34.21 -15.85
C LYS A 267 11.21 -35.25 -16.86
N GLU A 268 10.30 -36.04 -17.43
CA GLU A 268 10.63 -37.01 -18.49
C GLU A 268 10.76 -36.33 -19.87
N CYS A 269 10.28 -35.10 -20.01
CA CYS A 269 10.35 -34.32 -21.24
C CYS A 269 11.59 -33.40 -21.22
N SER A 270 12.54 -33.66 -22.12
CA SER A 270 13.76 -32.86 -22.28
C SER A 270 13.57 -31.53 -23.04
N PHE A 271 12.34 -31.08 -23.25
CA PHE A 271 12.06 -29.84 -23.97
C PHE A 271 12.55 -28.62 -23.18
N THR A 272 13.46 -27.85 -23.77
CA THR A 272 14.01 -26.63 -23.17
C THR A 272 14.41 -25.63 -24.24
N MET A 273 13.91 -24.40 -24.14
CA MET A 273 14.25 -23.27 -25.00
C MET A 273 15.19 -22.33 -24.24
N TRP A 274 16.42 -22.17 -24.71
CA TRP A 274 17.43 -21.38 -24.00
C TRP A 274 17.33 -19.90 -24.35
N LYS A 275 17.39 -19.01 -23.34
CA LYS A 275 17.32 -17.55 -23.58
C LYS A 275 18.52 -17.02 -24.38
N ASN A 276 19.65 -17.70 -24.26
CA ASN A 276 20.90 -17.45 -24.97
C ASN A 276 21.08 -18.38 -26.19
N ASP A 277 19.97 -18.79 -26.82
CA ASP A 277 20.05 -19.63 -28.01
C ASP A 277 20.72 -18.87 -29.15
N ARG A 278 21.69 -19.54 -29.79
CA ARG A 278 22.54 -18.99 -30.85
C ARG A 278 21.73 -18.38 -32.00
N PHE A 279 20.57 -18.93 -32.32
CA PHE A 279 19.71 -18.40 -33.38
C PHE A 279 19.28 -16.95 -33.12
N PHE A 280 18.95 -16.64 -31.86
CA PHE A 280 18.50 -15.31 -31.41
C PHE A 280 19.69 -14.36 -31.22
N GLU A 281 20.79 -14.84 -30.65
CA GLU A 281 22.03 -14.06 -30.47
C GLU A 281 22.61 -13.58 -31.80
N GLU A 282 22.74 -14.47 -32.79
CA GLU A 282 23.25 -14.12 -34.13
C GLU A 282 22.37 -13.07 -34.82
N ARG A 283 21.07 -13.02 -34.49
CA ARG A 283 20.09 -12.07 -35.05
C ARG A 283 19.89 -10.84 -34.19
N LYS A 284 20.69 -10.67 -33.13
CA LYS A 284 20.65 -9.54 -32.17
C LYS A 284 19.24 -9.29 -31.60
N VAL A 285 18.48 -10.36 -31.36
CA VAL A 285 17.15 -10.29 -30.75
C VAL A 285 17.18 -10.97 -29.39
N THR A 286 16.70 -10.27 -28.36
CA THR A 286 16.54 -10.86 -27.02
C THR A 286 15.36 -11.83 -27.02
N PHE A 287 15.59 -13.06 -26.59
CA PHE A 287 14.53 -14.05 -26.48
C PHE A 287 13.65 -13.83 -25.25
N THR A 288 12.63 -12.97 -25.39
CA THR A 288 11.73 -12.59 -24.29
C THR A 288 10.64 -13.63 -24.00
N PRO A 289 10.00 -13.60 -22.82
CA PRO A 289 8.89 -14.49 -22.48
C PRO A 289 7.71 -14.38 -23.45
N LYS A 290 7.45 -13.18 -24.00
CA LYS A 290 6.42 -12.97 -25.03
C LYS A 290 6.70 -13.73 -26.32
N ILE A 291 7.95 -13.76 -26.77
CA ILE A 291 8.35 -14.52 -27.97
C ILE A 291 8.22 -16.02 -27.68
N ALA A 292 8.65 -16.48 -26.51
CA ALA A 292 8.52 -17.87 -26.11
C ALA A 292 7.04 -18.30 -26.05
N ALA A 293 6.18 -17.52 -25.41
CA ALA A 293 4.74 -17.78 -25.34
C ALA A 293 4.10 -17.85 -26.74
N ALA A 294 4.40 -16.90 -27.63
CA ALA A 294 3.89 -16.90 -29.00
C ALA A 294 4.32 -18.15 -29.81
N LEU A 295 5.58 -18.56 -29.66
CA LEU A 295 6.11 -19.78 -30.28
C LEU A 295 5.45 -21.05 -29.71
N LEU A 296 5.17 -21.10 -28.42
CA LEU A 296 4.47 -22.23 -27.80
C LEU A 296 2.99 -22.29 -28.19
N GLN A 297 2.35 -21.14 -28.36
CA GLN A 297 0.92 -21.06 -28.66
C GLN A 297 0.60 -21.33 -30.13
N SER A 298 1.40 -20.79 -31.05
CA SER A 298 1.10 -20.82 -32.50
C SER A 298 2.19 -21.45 -33.35
N GLY A 299 3.31 -21.85 -32.75
CA GLY A 299 4.49 -22.32 -33.46
C GLY A 299 5.27 -21.24 -34.21
N LYS A 300 4.80 -19.98 -34.19
CA LYS A 300 5.36 -18.87 -34.99
C LYS A 300 5.28 -17.54 -34.26
N VAL A 301 6.17 -16.61 -34.56
CA VAL A 301 6.12 -15.24 -34.03
C VAL A 301 6.74 -14.26 -35.02
N ASN A 302 6.06 -13.14 -35.27
CA ASN A 302 6.60 -12.07 -36.10
C ASN A 302 7.50 -11.17 -35.25
N VAL A 303 8.73 -10.97 -35.69
CA VAL A 303 9.70 -10.11 -35.01
C VAL A 303 10.22 -9.08 -36.00
N LYS A 304 10.17 -7.82 -35.58
CA LYS A 304 10.68 -6.69 -36.36
C LYS A 304 12.17 -6.48 -36.13
N LYS A 305 12.86 -5.94 -37.15
CA LYS A 305 14.30 -5.58 -37.09
C LYS A 305 15.25 -6.74 -36.74
N LEU A 306 14.96 -7.95 -37.21
CA LEU A 306 15.90 -9.08 -37.13
C LEU A 306 17.18 -8.76 -37.91
N TYR A 307 18.36 -8.95 -37.30
CA TYR A 307 19.63 -8.78 -37.99
C TYR A 307 19.95 -10.00 -38.87
N SER A 308 20.37 -9.79 -40.12
CA SER A 308 20.84 -10.85 -41.01
C SER A 308 22.38 -10.96 -40.95
N PRO A 309 22.95 -12.07 -40.44
CA PRO A 309 24.40 -12.28 -40.48
C PRO A 309 24.96 -12.33 -41.90
N LYS A 310 24.16 -12.74 -42.89
CA LYS A 310 24.57 -12.88 -44.29
C LYS A 310 24.65 -11.55 -45.04
N THR A 311 23.74 -10.62 -44.73
CA THR A 311 23.60 -9.37 -45.50
C THR A 311 23.95 -8.12 -44.69
N GLY A 312 24.14 -8.25 -43.37
CA GLY A 312 24.41 -7.14 -42.46
C GLY A 312 23.23 -6.18 -42.25
N LYS A 313 22.08 -6.41 -42.90
CA LYS A 313 20.89 -5.57 -42.84
C LYS A 313 19.85 -6.11 -41.86
N THR A 314 18.96 -5.24 -41.41
CA THR A 314 17.79 -5.61 -40.62
C THR A 314 16.56 -5.84 -41.50
N TYR A 315 15.69 -6.75 -41.09
CA TYR A 315 14.44 -7.06 -41.79
C TYR A 315 13.37 -7.53 -40.79
N ASP A 316 12.11 -7.47 -41.21
CA ASP A 316 11.01 -8.03 -40.44
C ASP A 316 10.78 -9.48 -40.91
N GLY A 317 10.65 -10.41 -39.97
CA GLY A 317 10.61 -11.85 -40.28
C GLY A 317 9.76 -12.64 -39.30
N THR A 318 9.25 -13.77 -39.76
CA THR A 318 8.49 -14.70 -38.91
C THR A 318 9.42 -15.81 -38.46
N ILE A 319 9.66 -15.90 -37.15
CA ILE A 319 10.40 -17.01 -36.56
C ILE A 319 9.42 -18.16 -36.37
N VAL A 320 9.80 -19.36 -36.80
CA VAL A 320 9.03 -20.59 -36.67
C VAL A 320 9.77 -21.54 -35.75
N LEU A 321 9.05 -22.10 -34.77
CA LEU A 321 9.53 -23.20 -33.93
C LEU A 321 9.63 -24.46 -34.79
N ALA A 322 10.86 -24.94 -35.01
CA ALA A 322 11.15 -26.13 -35.81
C ALA A 322 11.67 -27.24 -34.90
N ASP A 323 10.91 -27.56 -33.84
CA ASP A 323 11.29 -28.59 -32.90
C ASP A 323 11.21 -29.98 -33.56
N THR A 324 12.33 -30.70 -33.59
CA THR A 324 12.46 -32.03 -34.22
C THR A 324 12.41 -33.17 -33.19
N GLY A 325 12.13 -32.86 -31.91
CA GLY A 325 12.17 -33.84 -30.82
C GLY A 325 13.59 -34.20 -30.37
N GLY A 326 14.63 -33.61 -30.95
CA GLY A 326 16.03 -33.84 -30.59
C GLY A 326 16.46 -33.20 -29.27
N LYS A 327 17.75 -33.29 -28.95
CA LYS A 327 18.32 -32.73 -27.70
C LYS A 327 18.15 -31.20 -27.59
N TYR A 328 18.10 -30.49 -28.72
CA TYR A 328 17.97 -29.04 -28.78
C TYR A 328 16.76 -28.65 -29.62
N VAL A 329 16.08 -27.58 -29.20
CA VAL A 329 14.99 -26.96 -29.94
C VAL A 329 15.59 -26.08 -31.04
N ASN A 330 15.09 -26.21 -32.26
CA ASN A 330 15.59 -25.43 -33.39
C ASN A 330 14.55 -24.38 -33.83
N TYR A 331 15.04 -23.32 -34.47
CA TYR A 331 14.23 -22.23 -34.99
C TYR A 331 14.61 -21.97 -36.46
N ARG A 332 13.64 -21.51 -37.25
CA ARG A 332 13.85 -21.09 -38.64
C ARG A 332 13.11 -19.79 -38.94
N ILE A 333 13.46 -19.14 -40.04
CA ILE A 333 12.76 -17.98 -40.62
C ILE A 333 12.17 -18.42 -41.94
#